data_AF-A0A1Q4XXT4-F1
#
_entry.id   AF-A0A1Q4XXT4-F1
#
_cell.length_a   1.000
_cell.length_b   1.000
_cell.length_c   1.000
_cell.angle_alpha   90.00
_cell.angle_beta   90.00
_cell.angle_gamma   90.00
#
_symmetry.space_group_name_H-M   'P 1'
#
loop_
_entity.id
_entity.type
_entity.pdbx_description
1 polymer ?
#
loop_
_entity_poly.entity_id
_entity_poly.type
_entity_poly.pdbx_seq_one_letter_code
_entity_poly.pdbx_strand_id
1 'polypeptide(L)'
;MVLLARRIEVNPLDRIGQISGLAGLQLRYALIVLVLLILVVITARVRWAAHAPTARRLTAAAAAGLFSGLVAGAILIALRGTSWGLFANYGDAGTLSDWAQALIDTGTMKDDYPPAWIHLTAWLSQLTDTAPDNLLKPLQIVGTALFGPVAYLAWRLLLSPMWALALGVLPAIVLIEPYKPYTTIMLVVMVPVLLALLRRLRRAGDTTWRGIVLPAIGFGLALGVIFLIYSGWFVWSAPGIVVAALVLFPWRTGWAKGLTLVAITAAVFVAVSYNHLFGLLDASGSVKDRYFYWDTWTEPTYIAMWRTDLPGNTGPWPPPGEIGGVGLFTILALIGLATAIAVARRRTIVITLTCVFAGAWLLRFHFGSQMYAADAVQLYPRSTAELLYCLLLLTGFAAYYGVRRFDTVARVRAALSSPSLGLGALVAAFLLLASAGSSIGDRYMPRVDNSLGILATASHLSVQPDGTCPAYNHTLGKGCYTKNHPRYHLALLELAELSDKLSVNRTNKPGELPHHRTEGDG
;
A
#
# COMPACT_ATOMS: atom_id res chain seq x y z
N MET A 1 18.40 0.26 -0.56
CA MET A 1 18.01 -1.12 -0.15
C MET A 1 17.94 -2.08 -1.33
N VAL A 2 17.10 -1.85 -2.35
CA VAL A 2 16.96 -2.76 -3.52
C VAL A 2 18.31 -3.15 -4.15
N LEU A 3 19.20 -2.18 -4.39
CA LEU A 3 20.53 -2.48 -4.94
C LEU A 3 21.39 -3.35 -4.00
N LEU A 4 21.27 -3.14 -2.69
CA LEU A 4 22.01 -3.93 -1.69
C LEU A 4 21.47 -5.35 -1.55
N ALA A 5 20.18 -5.56 -1.86
CA ALA A 5 19.53 -6.86 -1.86
C ALA A 5 20.07 -7.80 -2.95
N ARG A 6 20.54 -7.23 -4.08
CA ARG A 6 21.15 -8.01 -5.17
C ARG A 6 22.38 -8.79 -4.74
N ARG A 7 23.13 -8.29 -3.75
CA ARG A 7 24.40 -8.87 -3.27
C ARG A 7 24.24 -9.85 -2.11
N ILE A 8 23.04 -10.06 -1.61
CA ILE A 8 22.78 -11.18 -0.68
C ILE A 8 22.85 -12.45 -1.52
N GLU A 9 23.23 -13.61 -1.00
CA GLU A 9 23.24 -14.88 -1.76
C GLU A 9 22.55 -15.94 -0.93
N VAL A 10 21.34 -16.33 -1.37
CA VAL A 10 20.48 -17.28 -0.67
C VAL A 10 19.59 -18.01 -1.68
N ASN A 11 19.20 -19.25 -1.36
CA ASN A 11 18.10 -19.93 -2.04
C ASN A 11 16.77 -19.43 -1.44
N PRO A 12 15.89 -18.76 -2.21
CA PRO A 12 14.61 -18.26 -1.70
C PRO A 12 13.56 -19.35 -1.48
N LEU A 13 13.76 -20.56 -2.01
CA LEU A 13 12.86 -21.71 -1.79
C LEU A 13 13.19 -22.47 -0.50
N ASP A 14 14.34 -22.16 0.10
CA ASP A 14 14.80 -22.72 1.36
C ASP A 14 14.45 -21.74 2.50
N ARG A 15 13.77 -22.19 3.56
CA ARG A 15 13.39 -21.34 4.70
C ARG A 15 14.57 -20.69 5.41
N ILE A 16 15.68 -21.42 5.58
CA ILE A 16 16.91 -20.87 6.18
C ILE A 16 17.46 -19.78 5.27
N GLY A 17 17.46 -20.00 3.96
CA GLY A 17 17.80 -19.01 2.94
C GLY A 17 16.90 -17.77 2.99
N GLN A 18 15.58 -17.94 3.14
CA GLN A 18 14.63 -16.83 3.30
C GLN A 18 14.95 -15.97 4.54
N ILE A 19 15.10 -16.61 5.71
CA ILE A 19 15.40 -15.92 6.97
C ILE A 19 16.77 -15.25 6.90
N SER A 20 17.78 -15.95 6.38
CA SER A 20 19.14 -15.40 6.19
C SER A 20 19.14 -14.21 5.23
N GLY A 21 18.31 -14.27 4.18
CA GLY A 21 18.15 -13.17 3.23
C GLY A 21 17.52 -11.93 3.88
N LEU A 22 16.46 -12.12 4.67
CA LEU A 22 15.84 -11.04 5.44
C LEU A 22 16.81 -10.46 6.47
N ALA A 23 17.52 -11.29 7.22
CA ALA A 23 18.54 -10.85 8.18
C ALA A 23 19.66 -10.06 7.48
N GLY A 24 20.10 -10.52 6.31
CA GLY A 24 21.08 -9.82 5.48
C GLY A 24 20.60 -8.43 5.03
N LEU A 25 19.31 -8.27 4.73
CA LEU A 25 18.70 -6.96 4.46
C LEU A 25 18.62 -6.09 5.71
N GLN A 26 18.20 -6.66 6.84
CA GLN A 26 18.10 -5.94 8.11
C GLN A 26 19.44 -5.40 8.57
N LEU A 27 20.53 -6.16 8.41
CA LEU A 27 21.88 -5.71 8.70
C LEU A 27 22.25 -4.47 7.86
N ARG A 28 22.02 -4.54 6.54
CA ARG A 28 22.28 -3.42 5.62
C ARG A 28 21.44 -2.18 5.97
N TYR A 29 20.17 -2.38 6.34
CA TYR A 29 19.29 -1.32 6.82
C TYR A 29 19.84 -0.69 8.11
N ALA A 30 20.19 -1.51 9.10
CA ALA A 30 20.69 -1.06 10.39
C ALA A 30 21.97 -0.22 10.25
N LEU A 31 22.88 -0.61 9.35
CA LEU A 31 24.08 0.17 9.04
C LEU A 31 23.75 1.56 8.47
N ILE A 32 22.79 1.66 7.54
CA ILE A 32 22.36 2.96 7.00
C ILE A 32 21.70 3.80 8.09
N VAL A 33 20.82 3.20 8.90
CA VAL A 33 20.14 3.89 10.01
C VAL A 33 21.15 4.40 11.03
N LEU A 34 22.16 3.61 11.37
CA LEU A 34 23.21 4.03 12.30
C LEU A 34 23.93 5.29 11.79
N VAL A 35 24.29 5.34 10.50
CA VAL A 35 24.87 6.55 9.88
C VAL A 35 23.91 7.74 9.97
N LEU A 36 22.63 7.56 9.67
CA LEU A 36 21.62 8.62 9.76
C LEU A 36 21.45 9.14 11.19
N LEU A 37 21.44 8.26 12.19
CA LEU A 37 21.34 8.62 13.61
C LEU A 37 22.59 9.37 14.07
N ILE A 38 23.78 8.94 13.67
CA ILE A 38 25.04 9.64 13.94
C ILE A 38 24.99 11.07 13.35
N LEU A 39 24.50 11.23 12.12
CA LEU A 39 24.33 12.55 11.50
C LEU A 39 23.36 13.45 12.27
N VAL A 40 22.23 12.89 12.75
CA VAL A 40 21.27 13.64 13.58
C VAL A 40 21.90 14.05 14.91
N VAL A 41 22.66 13.16 15.55
CA VAL A 41 23.36 13.46 16.82
C VAL A 41 24.42 14.53 16.64
N ILE A 42 25.24 14.44 15.58
CA ILE A 42 26.28 15.43 15.28
C ILE A 42 25.65 16.80 15.02
N THR A 43 24.61 16.86 14.19
CA THR A 43 23.93 18.13 13.86
C THR A 43 23.11 18.70 15.02
N ALA A 44 22.73 17.88 16.00
CA ALA A 44 22.10 18.34 17.23
C ALA A 44 23.10 18.99 18.22
N ARG A 45 24.42 18.81 18.03
CA ARG A 45 25.44 19.50 18.84
C ARG A 45 25.61 20.95 18.38
N VAL A 46 25.88 21.85 19.33
CA VAL A 46 25.84 23.32 19.15
C VAL A 46 26.64 23.82 17.94
N ARG A 47 27.80 23.24 17.64
CA ARG A 47 28.66 23.65 16.51
C ARG A 47 28.03 23.46 15.12
N TRP A 48 27.00 22.61 14.99
CA TRP A 48 26.39 22.23 13.70
C TRP A 48 24.86 22.45 13.70
N ALA A 49 24.34 23.19 14.69
CA ALA A 49 22.91 23.40 14.90
C ALA A 49 22.20 24.03 13.68
N ALA A 50 22.92 24.83 12.89
CA ALA A 50 22.41 25.41 11.63
C ALA A 50 21.94 24.34 10.62
N HIS A 51 22.53 23.14 10.64
CA HIS A 51 22.20 22.05 9.72
C HIS A 51 21.13 21.08 10.25
N ALA A 52 20.72 21.21 11.52
CA ALA A 52 19.73 20.32 12.14
C ALA A 52 18.39 20.23 11.39
N PRO A 53 17.83 21.33 10.81
CA PRO A 53 16.60 21.24 10.02
C PRO A 53 16.75 20.39 8.76
N THR A 54 17.90 20.48 8.10
CA THR A 54 18.21 19.70 6.89
C THR A 54 18.42 18.24 7.24
N ALA A 55 19.18 17.94 8.30
CA ALA A 55 19.34 16.57 8.79
C ALA A 55 17.99 15.92 9.11
N ARG A 56 17.09 16.60 9.84
CA ARG A 56 15.75 16.08 10.13
C ARG A 56 14.93 15.78 8.88
N ARG A 57 15.01 16.63 7.85
CA ARG A 57 14.32 16.41 6.55
C ARG A 57 14.87 15.19 5.83
N LEU A 58 16.20 15.10 5.73
CA LEU A 58 16.89 13.98 5.08
C LEU A 58 16.61 12.68 5.80
N THR A 59 16.70 12.66 7.12
CA THR A 59 16.46 11.45 7.91
C THR A 59 15.01 11.00 7.83
N ALA A 60 14.03 11.92 7.84
CA ALA A 60 12.63 11.57 7.66
C ALA A 60 12.33 11.02 6.26
N ALA A 61 12.89 11.64 5.21
CA ALA A 61 12.77 11.15 3.84
C ALA A 61 13.47 9.79 3.65
N ALA A 62 14.65 9.62 4.26
CA ALA A 62 15.39 8.37 4.23
C ALA A 62 14.65 7.26 4.97
N ALA A 63 14.05 7.54 6.14
CA ALA A 63 13.22 6.56 6.86
C ALA A 63 12.06 6.05 6.00
N ALA A 64 11.37 6.97 5.30
CA ALA A 64 10.30 6.61 4.38
C ALA A 64 10.80 5.70 3.24
N GLY A 65 11.91 6.07 2.59
CA GLY A 65 12.52 5.28 1.51
C GLY A 65 13.13 3.95 1.95
N LEU A 66 13.69 3.89 3.16
CA LEU A 66 14.29 2.68 3.69
C LEU A 66 13.25 1.61 4.03
N PHE A 67 12.09 2.00 4.57
CA PHE A 67 10.98 1.07 4.83
C PHE A 67 10.49 0.38 3.56
N SER A 68 10.05 1.16 2.58
CA SER A 68 9.50 0.61 1.33
C SER A 68 10.58 -0.07 0.51
N GLY A 69 11.82 0.43 0.56
CA GLY A 69 12.99 -0.20 -0.03
C GLY A 69 13.38 -1.53 0.63
N LEU A 70 13.12 -1.72 1.92
CA LEU A 70 13.35 -3.00 2.61
C LEU A 70 12.34 -4.04 2.14
N VAL A 71 11.06 -3.67 2.05
CA VAL A 71 10.02 -4.55 1.49
C VAL A 71 10.34 -4.91 0.03
N ALA A 72 10.66 -3.92 -0.82
CA ALA A 72 11.04 -4.17 -2.21
C ALA A 72 12.31 -5.04 -2.33
N GLY A 73 13.27 -4.87 -1.41
CA GLY A 73 14.45 -5.73 -1.32
C GLY A 73 14.10 -7.17 -0.95
N ALA A 74 13.14 -7.38 -0.03
CA ALA A 74 12.65 -8.70 0.33
C ALA A 74 11.96 -9.39 -0.85
N ILE A 75 11.15 -8.67 -1.64
CA ILE A 75 10.54 -9.20 -2.87
C ILE A 75 11.62 -9.58 -3.89
N LEU A 76 12.67 -8.78 -4.03
CA LEU A 76 13.79 -9.13 -4.91
C LEU A 76 14.50 -10.43 -4.48
N ILE A 77 14.62 -10.67 -3.17
CA ILE A 77 15.12 -11.94 -2.64
C ILE A 77 14.13 -13.06 -2.94
N ALA A 78 12.85 -12.87 -2.63
CA ALA A 78 11.80 -13.87 -2.85
C ALA A 78 11.71 -14.33 -4.31
N LEU A 79 11.91 -13.42 -5.28
CA LEU A 79 11.88 -13.68 -6.72
C LEU A 79 13.26 -13.95 -7.34
N ARG A 80 14.25 -14.30 -6.54
CA ARG A 80 15.61 -14.50 -7.06
C ARG A 80 15.70 -15.77 -7.90
N GLY A 81 16.32 -15.69 -9.08
CA GLY A 81 16.52 -16.86 -9.94
C GLY A 81 15.35 -17.16 -10.87
N THR A 82 14.31 -16.31 -10.87
CA THR A 82 13.22 -16.30 -11.86
C THR A 82 13.13 -14.94 -12.53
N SER A 83 12.80 -14.86 -13.82
CA SER A 83 12.50 -13.59 -14.51
C SER A 83 11.12 -13.02 -14.13
N TRP A 84 10.23 -13.87 -13.62
CA TRP A 84 8.85 -13.55 -13.32
C TRP A 84 8.68 -12.57 -12.14
N GLY A 85 7.67 -11.71 -12.24
CA GLY A 85 7.13 -10.93 -11.11
C GLY A 85 6.32 -11.82 -10.17
N LEU A 86 5.85 -11.27 -9.05
CA LEU A 86 4.93 -11.95 -8.16
C LEU A 86 3.72 -12.45 -8.95
N PHE A 87 3.42 -13.74 -8.77
CA PHE A 87 2.37 -14.51 -9.43
C PHE A 87 2.60 -14.80 -10.93
N ALA A 88 3.80 -14.55 -11.45
CA ALA A 88 4.14 -14.78 -12.86
C ALA A 88 3.08 -14.21 -13.80
N ASN A 89 2.56 -15.03 -14.72
CA ASN A 89 1.51 -14.69 -15.67
C ASN A 89 0.13 -15.26 -15.27
N TYR A 90 -0.09 -15.49 -13.97
CA TYR A 90 -1.38 -15.89 -13.41
C TYR A 90 -2.15 -14.69 -12.83
N GLY A 91 -3.47 -14.88 -12.66
CA GLY A 91 -4.38 -13.89 -12.07
C GLY A 91 -4.27 -12.49 -12.68
N ASP A 92 -4.39 -11.48 -11.83
CA ASP A 92 -4.30 -10.07 -12.25
C ASP A 92 -2.95 -9.72 -12.88
N ALA A 93 -1.82 -10.28 -12.43
CA ALA A 93 -0.53 -10.03 -13.08
C ALA A 93 -0.56 -10.49 -14.55
N GLY A 94 -0.97 -11.73 -14.80
CA GLY A 94 -1.16 -12.23 -16.17
C GLY A 94 -2.14 -11.39 -16.98
N THR A 95 -3.27 -10.99 -16.37
CA THR A 95 -4.28 -10.17 -17.04
C THR A 95 -3.73 -8.80 -17.45
N LEU A 96 -2.93 -8.15 -16.59
CA LEU A 96 -2.29 -6.87 -16.90
C LEU A 96 -1.26 -7.00 -18.02
N SER A 97 -0.48 -8.08 -18.04
CA SER A 97 0.42 -8.39 -19.15
C SER A 97 -0.33 -8.63 -20.46
N ASP A 98 -1.38 -9.46 -20.42
CA ASP A 98 -2.19 -9.82 -21.58
C ASP A 98 -2.83 -8.56 -22.18
N TRP A 99 -3.33 -7.63 -21.35
CA TRP A 99 -3.84 -6.32 -21.80
C TRP A 99 -2.76 -5.40 -22.34
N ALA A 100 -1.58 -5.36 -21.73
CA ALA A 100 -0.46 -4.57 -22.25
C ALA A 100 0.00 -5.10 -23.62
N GLN A 101 0.05 -6.42 -23.80
CA GLN A 101 0.36 -7.05 -25.07
C GLN A 101 -0.73 -6.77 -26.12
N ALA A 102 -2.01 -6.91 -25.76
CA ALA A 102 -3.11 -6.57 -26.66
C ALA A 102 -3.10 -5.10 -27.10
N LEU A 103 -2.71 -4.18 -26.21
CA LEU A 103 -2.53 -2.78 -26.55
C LEU A 103 -1.37 -2.56 -27.54
N ILE A 104 -0.26 -3.29 -27.41
CA ILE A 104 0.85 -3.25 -28.37
C ILE A 104 0.39 -3.77 -29.74
N ASP A 105 -0.33 -4.89 -29.76
CA ASP A 105 -0.71 -5.58 -30.98
C ASP A 105 -1.84 -4.86 -31.75
N THR A 106 -2.81 -4.29 -31.02
CA THR A 106 -4.03 -3.72 -31.62
C THR A 106 -4.12 -2.20 -31.54
N GLY A 107 -3.30 -1.55 -30.71
CA GLY A 107 -3.39 -0.12 -30.43
C GLY A 107 -4.61 0.30 -29.60
N THR A 108 -5.40 -0.66 -29.09
CA THR A 108 -6.64 -0.38 -28.36
C THR A 108 -6.70 -1.12 -27.02
N MET A 109 -7.38 -0.54 -26.04
CA MET A 109 -7.66 -1.11 -24.73
C MET A 109 -9.11 -0.75 -24.36
N LYS A 110 -9.76 -1.58 -23.54
CA LYS A 110 -11.06 -1.22 -22.97
C LYS A 110 -10.93 -0.03 -22.01
N ASP A 111 -11.83 0.94 -22.15
CA ASP A 111 -11.83 2.16 -21.34
C ASP A 111 -12.40 1.97 -19.91
N ASP A 112 -12.88 0.77 -19.58
CA ASP A 112 -13.49 0.44 -18.28
C ASP A 112 -12.47 0.14 -17.16
N TYR A 113 -11.20 -0.08 -17.52
CA TYR A 113 -10.11 -0.33 -16.56
C TYR A 113 -9.10 0.83 -16.51
N PRO A 114 -8.53 1.18 -15.34
CA PRO A 114 -7.54 2.25 -15.23
C PRO A 114 -6.36 2.09 -16.21
N PRO A 115 -6.17 3.01 -17.16
CA PRO A 115 -5.28 2.76 -18.29
C PRO A 115 -3.79 2.96 -17.97
N ALA A 116 -3.44 3.82 -17.02
CA ALA A 116 -2.07 4.33 -16.94
C ALA A 116 -1.02 3.25 -16.63
N TRP A 117 -1.35 2.24 -15.81
CA TRP A 117 -0.41 1.15 -15.51
C TRP A 117 -0.17 0.24 -16.72
N ILE A 118 -1.20 -0.02 -17.52
CA ILE A 118 -1.13 -0.86 -18.73
C ILE A 118 -0.40 -0.12 -19.84
N HIS A 119 -0.75 1.15 -20.08
CA HIS A 119 -0.03 2.01 -21.03
C HIS A 119 1.45 2.17 -20.65
N LEU A 120 1.76 2.35 -19.36
CA LEU A 120 3.15 2.41 -18.89
C LEU A 120 3.90 1.09 -19.18
N THR A 121 3.25 -0.05 -18.94
CA THR A 121 3.86 -1.37 -19.19
C THR A 121 4.08 -1.59 -20.69
N ALA A 122 3.10 -1.27 -21.54
CA ALA A 122 3.21 -1.37 -22.99
C ALA A 122 4.28 -0.42 -23.55
N TRP A 123 4.32 0.82 -23.08
CA TRP A 123 5.31 1.81 -23.50
C TRP A 123 6.74 1.39 -23.11
N LEU A 124 6.94 0.90 -21.88
CA LEU A 124 8.23 0.38 -21.46
C LEU A 124 8.62 -0.87 -22.25
N SER A 125 7.66 -1.74 -22.58
CA SER A 125 7.88 -2.95 -23.39
C SER A 125 8.44 -2.60 -24.76
N GLN A 126 7.82 -1.64 -25.44
CA GLN A 126 8.29 -1.14 -26.73
C GLN A 126 9.65 -0.42 -26.62
N LEU A 127 9.88 0.33 -25.53
CA LEU A 127 11.13 1.07 -25.34
C LEU A 127 12.34 0.16 -25.05
N THR A 128 12.14 -0.93 -24.32
CA THR A 128 13.22 -1.83 -23.88
C THR A 128 13.28 -3.14 -24.66
N ASP A 129 12.45 -3.30 -25.69
CA ASP A 129 12.30 -4.55 -26.46
C ASP A 129 12.14 -5.77 -25.54
N THR A 130 11.28 -5.62 -24.53
CA THR A 130 11.07 -6.62 -23.47
C THR A 130 9.60 -6.95 -23.38
N ALA A 131 9.23 -8.23 -23.43
CA ALA A 131 7.84 -8.65 -23.29
C ALA A 131 7.19 -8.09 -22.00
N PRO A 132 5.91 -7.65 -22.04
CA PRO A 132 5.22 -7.08 -20.87
C PRO A 132 5.30 -7.92 -19.60
N ASP A 133 5.23 -9.25 -19.76
CA ASP A 133 5.40 -10.26 -18.72
C ASP A 133 6.69 -10.09 -17.89
N ASN A 134 7.80 -9.81 -18.57
CA ASN A 134 9.10 -9.64 -17.92
C ASN A 134 9.26 -8.26 -17.27
N LEU A 135 8.40 -7.29 -17.62
CA LEU A 135 8.41 -5.96 -17.03
C LEU A 135 7.59 -5.86 -15.73
N LEU A 136 6.70 -6.81 -15.46
CA LEU A 136 5.95 -6.80 -14.21
C LEU A 136 6.86 -6.89 -12.98
N LYS A 137 7.92 -7.71 -13.03
CA LYS A 137 8.88 -7.84 -11.93
C LYS A 137 9.53 -6.50 -11.56
N PRO A 138 10.22 -5.79 -12.48
CA PRO A 138 10.82 -4.50 -12.14
C PRO A 138 9.76 -3.45 -11.76
N LEU A 139 8.58 -3.44 -12.39
CA LEU A 139 7.50 -2.51 -12.04
C LEU A 139 6.97 -2.73 -10.63
N GLN A 140 6.76 -3.98 -10.21
CA GLN A 140 6.36 -4.33 -8.85
C GLN A 140 7.43 -3.90 -7.82
N ILE A 141 8.72 -4.18 -8.10
CA ILE A 141 9.83 -3.83 -7.21
C ILE A 141 9.98 -2.31 -7.10
N VAL A 142 9.96 -1.59 -8.23
CA VAL A 142 10.10 -0.13 -8.27
C VAL A 142 8.89 0.55 -7.63
N GLY A 143 7.68 0.13 -7.98
CA GLY A 143 6.45 0.63 -7.36
C GLY A 143 6.49 0.46 -5.84
N THR A 144 6.83 -0.75 -5.37
CA THR A 144 7.01 -1.03 -3.94
C THR A 144 8.06 -0.12 -3.32
N ALA A 145 9.23 0.06 -3.95
CA ALA A 145 10.29 0.90 -3.42
C ALA A 145 9.88 2.38 -3.32
N LEU A 146 9.06 2.87 -4.26
CA LEU A 146 8.56 4.23 -4.31
C LEU A 146 7.40 4.51 -3.33
N PHE A 147 6.76 3.49 -2.78
CA PHE A 147 5.62 3.63 -1.86
C PHE A 147 5.89 4.63 -0.72
N GLY A 148 6.97 4.41 0.04
CA GLY A 148 7.33 5.25 1.17
C GLY A 148 7.69 6.69 0.79
N PRO A 149 8.60 6.92 -0.19
CA PRO A 149 8.91 8.25 -0.69
C PRO A 149 7.70 9.03 -1.20
N VAL A 150 6.85 8.39 -2.00
CA VAL A 150 5.63 9.01 -2.54
C VAL A 150 4.66 9.37 -1.41
N ALA A 151 4.41 8.45 -0.47
CA ALA A 151 3.60 8.70 0.71
C ALA A 151 4.13 9.90 1.51
N TYR A 152 5.44 9.91 1.78
CA TYR A 152 6.09 10.99 2.50
C TYR A 152 5.90 12.33 1.79
N LEU A 153 6.22 12.42 0.51
CA LEU A 153 6.11 13.66 -0.27
C LEU A 153 4.67 14.15 -0.38
N ALA A 154 3.70 13.25 -0.54
CA ALA A 154 2.28 13.60 -0.57
C ALA A 154 1.85 14.23 0.77
N TRP A 155 2.25 13.65 1.90
CA TRP A 155 1.95 14.19 3.23
C TRP A 155 2.72 15.47 3.57
N ARG A 156 3.86 15.73 2.92
CA ARG A 156 4.59 17.01 3.05
C ARG A 156 3.83 18.21 2.50
N LEU A 157 2.78 18.00 1.70
CA LEU A 157 1.83 19.05 1.31
C LEU A 157 1.10 19.66 2.52
N LEU A 158 0.93 18.88 3.60
CA LEU A 158 0.10 19.24 4.75
C LEU A 158 0.89 19.35 6.06
N LEU A 159 1.96 18.57 6.20
CA LEU A 159 2.65 18.33 7.47
C LEU A 159 4.14 18.68 7.41
N SER A 160 4.72 18.96 8.58
CA SER A 160 6.18 19.12 8.71
C SER A 160 6.91 17.78 8.51
N PRO A 161 8.24 17.76 8.30
CA PRO A 161 8.97 16.55 7.93
C PRO A 161 8.72 15.34 8.84
N MET A 162 8.84 15.52 10.16
CA MET A 162 8.66 14.42 11.11
C MET A 162 7.21 13.97 11.21
N TRP A 163 6.25 14.91 11.11
CA TRP A 163 4.83 14.56 11.14
C TRP A 163 4.37 13.90 9.84
N ALA A 164 4.97 14.22 8.69
CA ALA A 164 4.72 13.51 7.44
C ALA A 164 5.22 12.05 7.51
N LEU A 165 6.35 11.80 8.17
CA LEU A 165 6.79 10.43 8.46
C LEU A 165 5.82 9.72 9.42
N ALA A 166 5.55 10.34 10.58
CA ALA A 166 4.77 9.71 11.65
C ALA A 166 3.30 9.49 11.31
N LEU A 167 2.66 10.44 10.61
CA LEU A 167 1.23 10.39 10.28
C LEU A 167 0.98 10.00 8.83
N GLY A 168 1.95 10.17 7.93
CA GLY A 168 1.78 9.80 6.53
C GLY A 168 2.27 8.39 6.23
N VAL A 169 3.50 8.08 6.64
CA VAL A 169 4.17 6.82 6.29
C VAL A 169 3.79 5.70 7.25
N LEU A 170 3.86 5.91 8.58
CA LEU A 170 3.58 4.84 9.54
C LEU A 170 2.16 4.24 9.37
N PRO A 171 1.10 5.06 9.24
CA PRO A 171 -0.25 4.53 8.97
C PRO A 171 -0.38 3.81 7.63
N ALA A 172 0.45 4.17 6.64
CA ALA A 172 0.42 3.57 5.31
C ALA A 172 1.15 2.23 5.24
N ILE A 173 1.94 1.84 6.25
CA ILE A 173 2.71 0.58 6.27
C ILE A 173 1.79 -0.63 6.03
N VAL A 174 0.60 -0.63 6.63
CA VAL A 174 -0.34 -1.74 6.52
C VAL A 174 -0.91 -1.92 5.11
N LEU A 175 -0.80 -0.90 4.26
CA LEU A 175 -1.36 -0.88 2.91
C LEU A 175 -0.37 -1.32 1.84
N ILE A 176 0.90 -1.54 2.17
CA ILE A 176 1.88 -1.88 1.15
C ILE A 176 1.59 -3.26 0.55
N GLU A 177 1.34 -3.29 -0.76
CA GLU A 177 1.00 -4.51 -1.48
C GLU A 177 1.90 -4.67 -2.70
N PRO A 178 3.08 -5.30 -2.53
CA PRO A 178 4.06 -5.43 -3.61
C PRO A 178 3.60 -6.11 -4.89
N TYR A 179 2.54 -6.92 -4.83
CA TYR A 179 1.95 -7.57 -6.00
C TYR A 179 1.26 -6.56 -6.94
N LYS A 180 0.61 -5.53 -6.37
CA LYS A 180 -0.12 -4.48 -7.10
C LYS A 180 0.17 -3.10 -6.49
N PRO A 181 1.42 -2.62 -6.52
CA PRO A 181 1.80 -1.43 -5.76
C PRO A 181 1.05 -0.17 -6.21
N TYR A 182 0.62 -0.10 -7.47
CA TYR A 182 -0.10 1.06 -8.00
C TYR A 182 -1.44 1.30 -7.31
N THR A 183 -2.13 0.27 -6.82
CA THR A 183 -3.45 0.43 -6.21
C THR A 183 -3.34 1.22 -4.91
N THR A 184 -2.59 0.72 -3.93
CA THR A 184 -2.55 1.30 -2.59
C THR A 184 -1.70 2.56 -2.49
N ILE A 185 -0.70 2.73 -3.37
CA ILE A 185 0.02 4.03 -3.47
C ILE A 185 -0.98 5.14 -3.83
N MET A 186 -1.92 4.88 -4.75
CA MET A 186 -2.90 5.89 -5.14
C MET A 186 -3.80 6.29 -3.97
N LEU A 187 -4.22 5.37 -3.09
CA LEU A 187 -4.97 5.72 -1.87
C LEU A 187 -4.17 6.65 -0.97
N VAL A 188 -2.91 6.29 -0.72
CA VAL A 188 -2.01 7.03 0.17
C VAL A 188 -1.69 8.44 -0.36
N VAL A 189 -1.69 8.62 -1.67
CA VAL A 189 -1.54 9.94 -2.33
C VAL A 189 -2.85 10.70 -2.37
N MET A 190 -3.97 10.03 -2.67
CA MET A 190 -5.28 10.66 -2.85
C MET A 190 -5.73 11.37 -1.58
N VAL A 191 -5.57 10.75 -0.41
CA VAL A 191 -6.01 11.33 0.87
C VAL A 191 -5.39 12.71 1.15
N PRO A 192 -4.06 12.92 1.16
CA PRO A 192 -3.47 14.24 1.37
C PRO A 192 -3.78 15.23 0.24
N VAL A 193 -3.97 14.79 -1.01
CA VAL A 193 -4.39 15.65 -2.12
C VAL A 193 -5.81 16.20 -1.89
N LEU A 194 -6.77 15.34 -1.54
CA LEU A 194 -8.15 15.72 -1.21
C LEU A 194 -8.20 16.63 0.02
N LEU A 195 -7.40 16.34 1.04
CA LEU A 195 -7.25 17.18 2.22
C LEU A 195 -6.69 18.57 1.91
N ALA A 196 -5.70 18.65 1.02
CA ALA A 196 -5.13 19.92 0.57
C ALA A 196 -6.15 20.74 -0.23
N LEU A 197 -6.92 20.10 -1.11
CA LEU A 197 -8.04 20.71 -1.84
C LEU A 197 -9.10 21.26 -0.89
N LEU A 198 -9.60 20.45 0.06
CA LEU A 198 -10.63 20.86 1.01
C LEU A 198 -10.14 21.94 2.00
N ARG A 199 -8.84 21.92 2.34
CA ARG A 199 -8.22 23.00 3.13
C ARG A 199 -8.18 24.31 2.36
N ARG A 200 -7.96 24.27 1.04
CA ARG A 200 -8.03 25.45 0.16
C ARG A 200 -9.46 25.92 -0.02
N LEU A 201 -10.41 25.01 -0.22
CA LEU A 201 -11.84 25.32 -0.31
C LEU A 201 -12.32 26.12 0.89
N ARG A 202 -12.01 25.64 2.10
CA ARG A 202 -12.37 26.34 3.35
C ARG A 202 -11.82 27.76 3.45
N ARG A 203 -10.66 28.02 2.85
CA ARG A 203 -9.95 29.32 2.89
C ARG A 203 -10.14 30.14 1.62
N ALA A 204 -11.08 29.77 0.75
CA ALA A 204 -11.18 30.39 -0.56
C ALA A 204 -11.51 31.89 -0.47
N GLY A 205 -12.32 32.32 0.51
CA GLY A 205 -12.64 33.73 0.73
C GLY A 205 -11.41 34.63 0.93
N ASP A 206 -10.45 34.16 1.72
CA ASP A 206 -9.22 34.90 2.08
C ASP A 206 -8.11 34.76 1.02
N THR A 207 -8.35 33.99 -0.05
CA THR A 207 -7.33 33.69 -1.05
C THR A 207 -7.53 34.55 -2.31
N THR A 208 -6.44 34.96 -2.95
CA THR A 208 -6.51 35.69 -4.23
C THR A 208 -7.02 34.79 -5.36
N TRP A 209 -7.59 35.35 -6.42
CA TRP A 209 -8.06 34.56 -7.58
C TRP A 209 -6.96 33.71 -8.22
N ARG A 210 -5.74 34.24 -8.36
CA ARG A 210 -4.58 33.45 -8.82
C ARG A 210 -4.28 32.29 -7.88
N GLY A 211 -4.43 32.50 -6.56
CA GLY A 211 -4.30 31.47 -5.53
C GLY A 211 -5.46 30.47 -5.47
N ILE A 212 -6.49 30.64 -6.30
CA ILE A 212 -7.60 29.69 -6.49
C ILE A 212 -7.42 28.93 -7.79
N VAL A 213 -7.25 29.64 -8.92
CA VAL A 213 -7.21 29.06 -10.26
C VAL A 213 -6.02 28.11 -10.43
N LEU A 214 -4.80 28.54 -10.08
CA LEU A 214 -3.61 27.70 -10.28
C LEU A 214 -3.66 26.41 -9.43
N PRO A 215 -4.00 26.47 -8.12
CA PRO A 215 -4.19 25.26 -7.35
C PRO A 215 -5.35 24.40 -7.84
N ALA A 216 -6.46 24.98 -8.34
CA ALA A 216 -7.58 24.21 -8.89
C ALA A 216 -7.13 23.33 -10.07
N ILE A 217 -6.37 23.91 -11.00
CA ILE A 217 -5.78 23.17 -12.13
C ILE A 217 -4.86 22.07 -11.61
N GLY A 218 -3.96 22.41 -10.68
CA GLY A 218 -3.05 21.43 -10.07
C GLY A 218 -3.76 20.26 -9.39
N PHE A 219 -4.84 20.52 -8.66
CA PHE A 219 -5.65 19.47 -8.03
C PHE A 219 -6.41 18.64 -9.06
N GLY A 220 -6.98 19.26 -10.10
CA GLY A 220 -7.66 18.55 -11.18
C GLY A 220 -6.72 17.61 -11.92
N LEU A 221 -5.52 18.07 -12.27
CA LEU A 221 -4.47 17.25 -12.89
C LEU A 221 -4.05 16.10 -11.96
N ALA A 222 -3.78 16.40 -10.68
CA ALA A 222 -3.35 15.38 -9.72
C ALA A 222 -4.42 14.30 -9.53
N LEU A 223 -5.69 14.69 -9.33
CA LEU A 223 -6.79 13.74 -9.20
C LEU A 223 -7.03 12.97 -10.51
N GLY A 224 -6.89 13.61 -11.66
CA GLY A 224 -7.00 12.96 -12.97
C GLY A 224 -5.94 11.87 -13.15
N VAL A 225 -4.68 12.18 -12.84
CA VAL A 225 -3.58 11.19 -12.88
C VAL A 225 -3.80 10.05 -11.89
N ILE A 226 -4.20 10.35 -10.65
CA ILE A 226 -4.51 9.31 -9.65
C ILE A 226 -5.62 8.40 -10.17
N PHE A 227 -6.67 8.97 -10.76
CA PHE A 227 -7.81 8.23 -11.31
C PHE A 227 -7.41 7.35 -12.50
N LEU A 228 -6.54 7.84 -13.39
CA LEU A 228 -6.01 7.07 -14.52
C LEU A 228 -5.08 5.93 -14.09
N ILE A 229 -4.37 6.07 -12.97
CA ILE A 229 -3.56 4.99 -12.39
C ILE A 229 -4.44 3.99 -11.65
N TYR A 230 -5.37 4.49 -10.83
CA TYR A 230 -6.31 3.66 -10.11
C TYR A 230 -7.55 4.45 -9.65
N SER A 231 -8.68 4.22 -10.32
CA SER A 231 -9.96 4.89 -10.06
C SER A 231 -10.75 4.29 -8.89
N GLY A 232 -10.39 3.09 -8.42
CA GLY A 232 -11.18 2.33 -7.45
C GLY A 232 -11.48 3.07 -6.13
N TRP A 233 -10.57 3.91 -5.64
CA TRP A 233 -10.75 4.66 -4.38
C TRP A 233 -11.77 5.80 -4.48
N PHE A 234 -12.02 6.33 -5.69
CA PHE A 234 -12.89 7.49 -5.87
C PHE A 234 -14.35 7.15 -5.53
N VAL A 235 -14.81 5.96 -5.89
CA VAL A 235 -16.18 5.50 -5.64
C VAL A 235 -16.50 5.51 -4.14
N TRP A 236 -15.60 4.95 -3.34
CA TRP A 236 -15.77 4.80 -1.90
C TRP A 236 -15.57 6.11 -1.14
N SER A 237 -14.62 6.95 -1.57
CA SER A 237 -14.39 8.28 -1.01
C SER A 237 -15.49 9.29 -1.35
N ALA A 238 -16.15 9.17 -2.49
CA ALA A 238 -16.97 10.24 -3.07
C ALA A 238 -18.07 10.79 -2.14
N PRO A 239 -18.93 9.97 -1.50
CA PRO A 239 -19.97 10.49 -0.61
C PRO A 239 -19.38 11.29 0.56
N GLY A 240 -18.29 10.77 1.14
CA GLY A 240 -17.59 11.42 2.23
C GLY A 240 -16.96 12.75 1.82
N ILE A 241 -16.36 12.81 0.63
CA ILE A 241 -15.79 14.05 0.09
C ILE A 241 -16.86 15.08 -0.23
N VAL A 242 -18.01 14.68 -0.77
CA VAL A 242 -19.14 15.59 -1.02
C VAL A 242 -19.62 16.20 0.30
N VAL A 243 -19.87 15.39 1.33
CA VAL A 243 -20.29 15.87 2.65
C VAL A 243 -19.23 16.79 3.26
N ALA A 244 -17.95 16.40 3.22
CA ALA A 244 -16.87 17.23 3.73
C ALA A 244 -16.76 18.56 2.98
N ALA A 245 -16.91 18.56 1.66
CA ALA A 245 -16.90 19.76 0.84
C ALA A 245 -18.04 20.69 1.23
N LEU A 246 -19.27 20.18 1.37
CA LEU A 246 -20.43 20.97 1.80
C LEU A 246 -20.25 21.57 3.20
N VAL A 247 -19.73 20.80 4.15
CA VAL A 247 -19.47 21.28 5.52
C VAL A 247 -18.37 22.35 5.56
N LEU A 248 -17.35 22.21 4.72
CA LEU A 248 -16.19 23.10 4.68
C LEU A 248 -16.35 24.27 3.70
N PHE A 249 -17.41 24.27 2.90
CA PHE A 249 -17.64 25.27 1.87
C PHE A 249 -17.79 26.66 2.51
N PRO A 250 -17.19 27.71 1.93
CA PRO A 250 -17.21 29.04 2.49
C PRO A 250 -18.53 29.77 2.16
N TRP A 251 -19.65 29.25 2.68
CA TRP A 251 -21.02 29.70 2.39
C TRP A 251 -21.25 31.19 2.64
N ARG A 252 -20.63 31.75 3.68
CA ARG A 252 -20.86 33.14 4.09
C ARG A 252 -20.02 34.15 3.29
N THR A 253 -18.75 33.83 3.02
CA THR A 253 -17.79 34.76 2.43
C THR A 253 -16.88 34.04 1.43
N GLY A 254 -16.85 34.49 0.18
CA GLY A 254 -15.99 33.87 -0.85
C GLY A 254 -16.56 32.62 -1.51
N TRP A 255 -17.88 32.43 -1.47
CA TRP A 255 -18.58 31.32 -2.13
C TRP A 255 -18.24 31.22 -3.63
N ALA A 256 -18.15 32.34 -4.34
CA ALA A 256 -17.81 32.36 -5.77
C ALA A 256 -16.39 31.81 -6.05
N LYS A 257 -15.42 32.12 -5.17
CA LYS A 257 -14.07 31.56 -5.24
C LYS A 257 -14.06 30.07 -4.90
N GLY A 258 -14.86 29.67 -3.91
CA GLY A 258 -15.06 28.25 -3.58
C GLY A 258 -15.65 27.45 -4.73
N LEU A 259 -16.70 27.98 -5.37
CA LEU A 259 -17.32 27.37 -6.55
C LEU A 259 -16.34 27.31 -7.73
N THR A 260 -15.57 28.37 -7.96
CA THR A 260 -14.55 28.39 -9.03
C THR A 260 -13.46 27.35 -8.79
N LEU A 261 -12.99 27.18 -7.54
CA LEU A 261 -12.04 26.13 -7.18
C LEU A 261 -12.58 24.75 -7.56
N VAL A 262 -13.82 24.45 -7.17
CA VAL A 262 -14.47 23.16 -7.44
C VAL A 262 -14.69 22.97 -8.94
N ALA A 263 -15.24 23.97 -9.62
CA ALA A 263 -15.55 23.91 -11.05
C ALA A 263 -14.30 23.68 -11.91
N ILE A 264 -13.22 24.44 -11.66
CA ILE A 264 -11.97 24.26 -12.41
C ILE A 264 -11.32 22.91 -12.09
N THR A 265 -11.30 22.51 -10.80
CA THR A 265 -10.77 21.19 -10.41
C THR A 265 -11.52 20.06 -11.12
N ALA A 266 -12.85 20.12 -11.15
CA ALA A 266 -13.69 19.14 -11.82
C ALA A 266 -13.52 19.16 -13.35
N ALA A 267 -13.49 20.35 -13.97
CA ALA A 267 -13.31 20.47 -15.41
C ALA A 267 -11.96 19.91 -15.87
N VAL A 268 -10.87 20.22 -15.16
CA VAL A 268 -9.54 19.69 -15.45
C VAL A 268 -9.45 18.20 -15.17
N PHE A 269 -10.04 17.73 -14.07
CA PHE A 269 -10.16 16.29 -13.79
C PHE A 269 -10.82 15.56 -14.96
N VAL A 270 -12.02 15.99 -15.36
CA VAL A 270 -12.77 15.39 -16.48
C VAL A 270 -11.97 15.48 -17.77
N ALA A 271 -11.31 16.60 -18.06
CA ALA A 271 -10.51 16.74 -19.28
C ALA A 271 -9.35 15.73 -19.33
N VAL A 272 -8.71 15.44 -18.20
CA VAL A 272 -7.63 14.45 -18.10
C VAL A 272 -8.16 13.02 -18.12
N SER A 273 -9.26 12.76 -17.42
CA SER A 273 -9.78 11.40 -17.22
C SER A 273 -10.90 11.00 -18.19
N TYR A 274 -11.24 11.86 -19.16
CA TYR A 274 -12.43 11.76 -20.01
C TYR A 274 -12.71 10.33 -20.49
N ASN A 275 -11.80 9.74 -21.28
CA ASN A 275 -12.01 8.41 -21.86
C ASN A 275 -12.30 7.35 -20.78
N HIS A 276 -11.47 7.28 -19.74
CA HIS A 276 -11.65 6.29 -18.67
C HIS A 276 -12.90 6.57 -17.82
N LEU A 277 -13.20 7.82 -17.51
CA LEU A 277 -14.37 8.20 -16.71
C LEU A 277 -15.66 7.79 -17.42
N PHE A 278 -15.80 8.12 -18.69
CA PHE A 278 -17.00 7.78 -19.46
C PHE A 278 -17.05 6.29 -19.80
N GLY A 279 -15.92 5.65 -20.12
CA GLY A 279 -15.86 4.19 -20.28
C GLY A 279 -16.29 3.43 -19.02
N LEU A 280 -15.87 3.89 -17.84
CA LEU A 280 -16.30 3.32 -16.55
C LEU A 280 -17.80 3.53 -16.30
N LEU A 281 -18.35 4.70 -16.66
CA LEU A 281 -19.78 4.98 -16.51
C LEU A 281 -20.63 4.12 -17.46
N ASP A 282 -20.18 3.94 -18.69
CA ASP A 282 -20.86 3.09 -19.69
C ASP A 282 -20.80 1.60 -19.31
N ALA A 283 -19.69 1.18 -18.70
CA ALA A 283 -19.53 -0.18 -18.17
C ALA A 283 -20.28 -0.39 -16.83
N SER A 284 -20.74 0.68 -16.18
CA SER A 284 -21.39 0.60 -14.88
C SER A 284 -22.69 -0.21 -14.96
N GLY A 285 -22.79 -1.26 -14.15
CA GLY A 285 -23.95 -2.16 -14.12
C GLY A 285 -23.92 -3.31 -15.13
N SER A 286 -23.05 -3.27 -16.14
CA SER A 286 -22.85 -4.40 -17.08
C SER A 286 -21.71 -5.32 -16.67
N VAL A 287 -20.66 -4.78 -16.03
CA VAL A 287 -19.54 -5.56 -15.48
C VAL A 287 -19.84 -6.00 -14.05
N LYS A 288 -20.00 -7.31 -13.85
CA LYS A 288 -20.18 -7.92 -12.52
C LYS A 288 -18.89 -8.58 -12.08
N ASP A 289 -18.36 -8.15 -10.94
CA ASP A 289 -17.33 -8.91 -10.24
C ASP A 289 -18.01 -10.08 -9.51
N ARG A 290 -17.50 -11.29 -9.70
CA ARG A 290 -17.97 -12.52 -9.03
C ARG A 290 -16.88 -13.15 -8.16
N TYR A 291 -15.74 -12.47 -8.02
CA TYR A 291 -14.62 -12.98 -7.28
C TYR A 291 -14.84 -12.84 -5.77
N PHE A 292 -14.83 -13.97 -5.07
CA PHE A 292 -15.00 -14.00 -3.62
C PHE A 292 -13.68 -13.69 -2.89
N TYR A 293 -13.54 -12.43 -2.48
CA TYR A 293 -12.46 -11.97 -1.62
C TYR A 293 -12.61 -12.49 -0.19
N TRP A 294 -11.54 -12.41 0.61
CA TRP A 294 -11.57 -12.77 2.03
C TRP A 294 -12.71 -12.07 2.81
N ASP A 295 -12.88 -10.75 2.64
CA ASP A 295 -13.94 -9.96 3.28
C ASP A 295 -15.35 -10.43 2.91
N THR A 296 -15.51 -11.07 1.75
CA THR A 296 -16.80 -11.63 1.31
C THR A 296 -17.14 -12.92 2.07
N TRP A 297 -16.14 -13.68 2.50
CA TRP A 297 -16.33 -14.94 3.21
C TRP A 297 -16.60 -14.78 4.71
N THR A 298 -16.36 -13.61 5.29
CA THR A 298 -16.50 -13.37 6.73
C THR A 298 -17.77 -12.61 7.06
N GLU A 299 -17.70 -11.28 7.09
CA GLU A 299 -18.81 -10.39 7.45
C GLU A 299 -18.48 -8.93 7.05
N PRO A 300 -19.50 -8.08 6.76
CA PRO A 300 -19.31 -6.79 6.12
C PRO A 300 -18.79 -5.67 7.03
N THR A 301 -18.78 -5.82 8.35
CA THR A 301 -18.34 -4.81 9.32
C THR A 301 -16.85 -4.89 9.65
N TYR A 302 -16.17 -5.97 9.26
CA TYR A 302 -14.76 -6.14 9.56
C TYR A 302 -13.90 -5.18 8.75
N ILE A 303 -12.96 -4.53 9.45
CA ILE A 303 -12.06 -3.51 8.87
C ILE A 303 -10.61 -3.69 9.33
N ALA A 304 -10.31 -4.71 10.15
CA ALA A 304 -8.99 -4.94 10.71
C ALA A 304 -8.13 -5.75 9.74
N MET A 305 -7.65 -5.13 8.68
CA MET A 305 -6.96 -5.86 7.61
C MET A 305 -5.79 -6.72 8.13
N TRP A 306 -5.94 -8.04 8.08
CA TRP A 306 -4.85 -9.01 8.28
C TRP A 306 -4.69 -9.99 7.10
N ARG A 307 -5.62 -9.94 6.13
CA ARG A 307 -5.62 -10.72 4.90
C ARG A 307 -5.89 -9.82 3.69
N THR A 308 -5.27 -10.16 2.56
CA THR A 308 -5.30 -9.39 1.31
C THR A 308 -6.45 -9.85 0.41
N ASP A 309 -6.43 -9.42 -0.85
CA ASP A 309 -7.38 -9.79 -1.90
C ASP A 309 -7.34 -11.27 -2.34
N LEU A 310 -6.50 -12.11 -1.72
CA LEU A 310 -6.47 -13.55 -2.02
C LEU A 310 -7.57 -14.31 -1.24
N PRO A 311 -8.18 -15.32 -1.87
CA PRO A 311 -9.23 -16.12 -1.26
C PRO A 311 -8.61 -17.11 -0.28
N GLY A 312 -9.39 -17.60 0.69
CA GLY A 312 -8.91 -18.70 1.53
C GLY A 312 -9.60 -18.85 2.89
N ASN A 313 -9.40 -20.03 3.50
CA ASN A 313 -10.09 -20.44 4.73
C ASN A 313 -9.83 -19.44 5.88
N THR A 314 -10.90 -18.85 6.40
CA THR A 314 -10.88 -17.80 7.42
C THR A 314 -10.67 -18.34 8.84
N GLY A 315 -10.64 -19.66 9.01
CA GLY A 315 -10.66 -20.31 10.31
C GLY A 315 -12.00 -20.09 11.02
N PRO A 316 -12.08 -20.41 12.33
CA PRO A 316 -13.27 -20.10 13.13
C PRO A 316 -13.58 -18.60 13.11
N TRP A 317 -14.84 -18.26 12.83
CA TRP A 317 -15.32 -16.87 12.79
C TRP A 317 -16.50 -16.67 13.76
N PRO A 318 -16.51 -15.62 14.59
CA PRO A 318 -15.43 -14.64 14.77
C PRO A 318 -14.16 -15.27 15.38
N PRO A 319 -12.98 -14.66 15.20
CA PRO A 319 -11.73 -15.19 15.76
C PRO A 319 -11.82 -15.31 17.29
N PRO A 320 -11.43 -16.45 17.89
CA PRO A 320 -11.43 -16.62 19.33
C PRO A 320 -10.57 -15.57 20.05
N GLY A 321 -11.07 -15.03 21.16
CA GLY A 321 -10.38 -14.01 21.96
C GLY A 321 -10.65 -12.57 21.53
N GLU A 322 -11.43 -12.34 20.48
CA GLU A 322 -11.92 -11.01 20.10
C GLU A 322 -13.26 -10.68 20.75
N ILE A 323 -13.55 -9.38 20.93
CA ILE A 323 -14.84 -8.92 21.47
C ILE A 323 -15.86 -8.95 20.34
N GLY A 324 -16.52 -10.09 20.14
CA GLY A 324 -17.52 -10.27 19.08
C GLY A 324 -16.97 -10.11 17.66
N GLY A 325 -15.71 -10.50 17.42
CA GLY A 325 -15.01 -10.28 16.14
C GLY A 325 -14.32 -8.92 16.03
N VAL A 326 -14.29 -8.14 17.11
CA VAL A 326 -13.55 -6.88 17.19
C VAL A 326 -12.28 -7.08 18.02
N GLY A 327 -11.14 -7.17 17.34
CA GLY A 327 -9.82 -7.26 17.98
C GLY A 327 -9.38 -5.96 18.67
N LEU A 328 -8.42 -6.08 19.60
CA LEU A 328 -7.85 -4.95 20.37
C LEU A 328 -7.34 -3.82 19.46
N PHE A 329 -6.75 -4.18 18.32
CA PHE A 329 -6.29 -3.21 17.32
C PHE A 329 -7.41 -2.29 16.84
N THR A 330 -8.57 -2.86 16.49
CA THR A 330 -9.76 -2.10 16.07
C THR A 330 -10.30 -1.25 17.19
N ILE A 331 -10.33 -1.78 18.42
CA ILE A 331 -10.78 -1.02 19.60
C ILE A 331 -9.91 0.23 19.79
N LEU A 332 -8.58 0.09 19.72
CA LEU A 332 -7.67 1.22 19.81
C LEU A 332 -7.88 2.24 18.68
N ALA A 333 -8.14 1.76 17.46
CA ALA A 333 -8.42 2.61 16.32
C ALA A 333 -9.75 3.39 16.48
N LEU A 334 -10.79 2.77 17.05
CA LEU A 334 -12.07 3.41 17.39
C LEU A 334 -11.92 4.43 18.53
N ILE A 335 -11.12 4.13 19.55
CA ILE A 335 -10.76 5.11 20.60
C ILE A 335 -10.03 6.30 19.96
N GLY A 336 -9.12 6.04 19.01
CA GLY A 336 -8.43 7.06 18.23
C GLY A 336 -9.40 7.95 17.45
N LEU A 337 -10.37 7.36 16.73
CA LEU A 337 -11.44 8.08 16.05
C LEU A 337 -12.22 8.99 17.01
N ALA A 338 -12.73 8.44 18.11
CA ALA A 338 -13.51 9.20 19.10
C ALA A 338 -12.69 10.36 19.69
N THR A 339 -11.43 10.09 20.01
CA THR A 339 -10.51 11.10 20.55
C THR A 339 -10.20 12.19 19.53
N ALA A 340 -9.96 11.85 18.26
CA ALA A 340 -9.72 12.82 17.18
C ALA A 340 -10.90 13.80 17.02
N ILE A 341 -12.12 13.27 17.06
CA ILE A 341 -13.34 14.09 17.03
C ILE A 341 -13.40 14.98 18.28
N ALA A 342 -13.21 14.41 19.47
CA ALA A 342 -13.28 15.15 20.72
C ALA A 342 -12.28 16.33 20.78
N VAL A 343 -11.04 16.11 20.37
CA VAL A 343 -9.98 17.14 20.48
C VAL A 343 -9.92 18.09 19.28
N ALA A 344 -10.41 17.66 18.11
CA ALA A 344 -10.14 18.36 16.85
C ALA A 344 -11.31 18.36 15.84
N ARG A 345 -12.57 18.18 16.26
CA ARG A 345 -13.79 18.20 15.38
C ARG A 345 -13.90 19.35 14.38
N ARG A 346 -13.29 20.52 14.66
CA ARG A 346 -13.34 21.70 13.76
C ARG A 346 -12.21 21.72 12.72
N ARG A 347 -11.25 20.80 12.79
CA ARG A 347 -10.11 20.74 11.87
C ARG A 347 -10.54 20.05 10.58
N THR A 348 -10.16 20.66 9.44
CA THR A 348 -10.46 20.12 8.10
C THR A 348 -10.08 18.65 7.97
N ILE A 349 -8.91 18.27 8.51
CA ILE A 349 -8.44 16.89 8.42
C ILE A 349 -9.32 15.87 9.13
N VAL A 350 -9.82 16.20 10.31
CA VAL A 350 -10.71 15.30 11.07
C VAL A 350 -12.06 15.22 10.36
N ILE A 351 -12.62 16.36 9.94
CA ILE A 351 -13.89 16.39 9.18
C ILE A 351 -13.78 15.53 7.92
N THR A 352 -12.77 15.76 7.09
CA THR A 352 -12.58 15.01 5.84
C THR A 352 -12.41 13.52 6.09
N LEU A 353 -11.49 13.11 6.98
CA LEU A 353 -11.23 11.69 7.23
C LEU A 353 -12.44 10.98 7.84
N THR A 354 -13.16 11.63 8.76
CA THR A 354 -14.40 11.06 9.34
C THR A 354 -15.51 10.95 8.29
N CYS A 355 -15.68 11.95 7.42
CA CYS A 355 -16.66 11.87 6.35
C CYS A 355 -16.30 10.81 5.31
N VAL A 356 -15.03 10.70 4.90
CA VAL A 356 -14.54 9.65 3.98
C VAL A 356 -14.77 8.27 4.59
N PHE A 357 -14.38 8.07 5.85
CA PHE A 357 -14.66 6.82 6.58
C PHE A 357 -16.15 6.50 6.58
N ALA A 358 -17.01 7.45 6.98
CA ALA A 358 -18.45 7.23 7.04
C ALA A 358 -19.06 6.95 5.64
N GLY A 359 -18.61 7.66 4.60
CA GLY A 359 -19.06 7.46 3.22
C GLY A 359 -18.70 6.08 2.69
N ALA A 360 -17.44 5.67 2.84
CA ALA A 360 -16.97 4.35 2.44
C ALA A 360 -17.69 3.24 3.23
N TRP A 361 -17.91 3.44 4.53
CA TRP A 361 -18.60 2.49 5.41
C TRP A 361 -20.08 2.31 5.02
N LEU A 362 -20.79 3.40 4.75
CA LEU A 362 -22.19 3.35 4.30
C LEU A 362 -22.32 2.72 2.91
N LEU A 363 -21.44 3.07 1.97
CA LEU A 363 -21.44 2.43 0.64
C LEU A 363 -21.13 0.94 0.72
N ARG A 364 -20.21 0.53 1.61
CA ARG A 364 -19.90 -0.88 1.85
C ARG A 364 -21.16 -1.68 2.20
N PHE A 365 -22.02 -1.16 3.09
CA PHE A 365 -23.28 -1.83 3.40
C PHE A 365 -24.34 -1.70 2.32
N HIS A 366 -24.39 -0.57 1.62
CA HIS A 366 -25.32 -0.39 0.51
C HIS A 366 -25.11 -1.49 -0.54
N PHE A 367 -23.87 -1.63 -1.04
CA PHE A 367 -23.54 -2.69 -1.99
C PHE A 367 -23.62 -4.08 -1.36
N GLY A 368 -23.12 -4.25 -0.13
CA GLY A 368 -23.20 -5.51 0.62
C GLY A 368 -24.63 -6.06 0.74
N SER A 369 -25.61 -5.19 0.98
CA SER A 369 -27.03 -5.56 1.10
C SER A 369 -27.67 -6.04 -0.20
N GLN A 370 -27.03 -5.81 -1.36
CA GLN A 370 -27.58 -6.10 -2.68
C GLN A 370 -26.85 -7.23 -3.40
N MET A 371 -25.70 -7.71 -2.89
CA MET A 371 -24.81 -8.63 -3.61
C MET A 371 -25.51 -9.89 -4.13
N TYR A 372 -26.39 -10.49 -3.32
CA TYR A 372 -27.14 -11.69 -3.72
C TYR A 372 -28.10 -11.40 -4.87
N ALA A 373 -28.89 -10.33 -4.77
CA ALA A 373 -29.86 -9.96 -5.80
C ALA A 373 -29.18 -9.46 -7.09
N ALA A 374 -28.03 -8.79 -6.94
CA ALA A 374 -27.26 -8.27 -8.07
C ALA A 374 -26.39 -9.33 -8.74
N ASP A 375 -26.21 -10.51 -8.13
CA ASP A 375 -25.23 -11.53 -8.56
C ASP A 375 -23.83 -10.91 -8.77
N ALA A 376 -23.45 -10.05 -7.83
CA ALA A 376 -22.23 -9.26 -7.89
C ALA A 376 -21.57 -9.22 -6.52
N VAL A 377 -20.33 -9.69 -6.45
CA VAL A 377 -19.51 -9.71 -5.25
C VAL A 377 -18.76 -8.39 -5.15
N GLN A 378 -19.39 -7.40 -4.52
CA GLN A 378 -18.89 -6.01 -4.44
C GLN A 378 -18.37 -5.59 -3.05
N LEU A 379 -18.24 -6.53 -2.10
CA LEU A 379 -17.52 -6.30 -0.85
C LEU A 379 -16.02 -6.38 -1.13
N TYR A 380 -15.49 -5.28 -1.66
CA TYR A 380 -14.10 -5.20 -2.04
C TYR A 380 -13.19 -5.07 -0.81
N PRO A 381 -11.99 -5.70 -0.85
CA PRO A 381 -10.90 -5.38 0.08
C PRO A 381 -10.48 -3.89 0.03
N ARG A 382 -10.92 -3.16 -1.00
CA ARG A 382 -10.72 -1.72 -1.18
C ARG A 382 -11.39 -0.91 -0.06
N SER A 383 -12.66 -1.20 0.27
CA SER A 383 -13.35 -0.50 1.36
C SER A 383 -12.63 -0.71 2.70
N THR A 384 -12.15 -1.93 2.97
CA THR A 384 -11.36 -2.29 4.16
C THR A 384 -10.09 -1.45 4.26
N ALA A 385 -9.30 -1.37 3.18
CA ALA A 385 -8.05 -0.61 3.14
C ALA A 385 -8.27 0.89 3.41
N GLU A 386 -9.29 1.49 2.78
CA GLU A 386 -9.62 2.90 2.96
C GLU A 386 -10.14 3.23 4.36
N LEU A 387 -11.04 2.40 4.90
CA LEU A 387 -11.58 2.53 6.26
C LEU A 387 -10.46 2.42 7.29
N LEU A 388 -9.62 1.40 7.17
CA LEU A 388 -8.47 1.20 8.05
C LEU A 388 -7.50 2.37 7.97
N TYR A 389 -7.19 2.85 6.76
CA TYR A 389 -6.28 3.98 6.60
C TYR A 389 -6.83 5.24 7.26
N CYS A 390 -8.12 5.54 7.07
CA CYS A 390 -8.78 6.67 7.74
C CYS A 390 -8.70 6.55 9.26
N LEU A 391 -8.95 5.36 9.83
CA LEU A 391 -8.86 5.13 11.27
C LEU A 391 -7.45 5.31 11.83
N LEU A 392 -6.43 4.79 11.13
CA LEU A 392 -5.03 4.94 11.54
C LEU A 392 -4.59 6.41 11.48
N LEU A 393 -4.98 7.14 10.43
CA LEU A 393 -4.75 8.56 10.31
C LEU A 393 -5.45 9.33 11.43
N LEU A 394 -6.73 9.05 11.70
CA LEU A 394 -7.49 9.70 12.78
C LEU A 394 -6.85 9.42 14.14
N THR A 395 -6.41 8.21 14.39
CA THR A 395 -5.67 7.84 15.62
C THR A 395 -4.37 8.65 15.74
N GLY A 396 -3.60 8.75 14.67
CA GLY A 396 -2.40 9.59 14.65
C GLY A 396 -2.71 11.08 14.87
N PHE A 397 -3.77 11.59 14.25
CA PHE A 397 -4.22 12.98 14.44
C PHE A 397 -4.80 13.24 15.83
N ALA A 398 -5.41 12.24 16.47
CA ALA A 398 -5.83 12.31 17.87
C ALA A 398 -4.64 12.56 18.78
N ALA A 399 -3.55 11.80 18.60
CA ALA A 399 -2.30 12.03 19.33
C ALA A 399 -1.71 13.41 18.99
N TYR A 400 -1.62 13.78 17.71
CA TYR A 400 -1.07 15.07 17.26
C TYR A 400 -1.79 16.27 17.88
N TYR A 401 -3.12 16.29 17.82
CA TYR A 401 -3.92 17.40 18.35
C TYR A 401 -4.08 17.31 19.87
N GLY A 402 -4.09 16.11 20.44
CA GLY A 402 -4.10 15.88 21.88
C GLY A 402 -2.85 16.47 22.54
N VAL A 403 -1.66 16.11 22.03
CA VAL A 403 -0.37 16.66 22.51
C VAL A 403 -0.36 18.18 22.43
N ARG A 404 -0.82 18.75 21.32
CA ARG A 404 -0.90 20.21 21.13
C ARG A 404 -1.82 20.94 22.11
N ARG A 405 -2.77 20.23 22.73
CA ARG A 405 -3.62 20.80 23.76
C ARG A 405 -2.85 20.99 25.08
N PHE A 406 -1.81 20.19 25.29
CA PHE A 406 -0.91 20.28 26.44
C PHE A 406 0.33 21.16 26.19
N ASP A 407 0.58 21.60 24.95
CA ASP A 407 1.66 22.55 24.63
C ASP A 407 1.54 23.88 25.39
N THR A 408 0.39 24.21 25.96
CA THR A 408 0.19 25.38 26.83
C THR A 408 0.87 25.22 28.20
N VAL A 409 1.20 24.00 28.62
CA VAL A 409 1.86 23.70 29.88
C VAL A 409 3.38 23.71 29.69
N ALA A 410 4.06 24.67 30.33
CA ALA A 410 5.49 24.92 30.11
C ALA A 410 6.40 23.69 30.30
N ARG A 411 6.14 22.88 31.34
CA ARG A 411 6.91 21.64 31.60
C ARG A 411 6.71 20.59 30.50
N VAL A 412 5.48 20.43 30.03
CA VAL A 412 5.15 19.48 28.95
C VAL A 412 5.79 19.96 27.65
N ARG A 413 5.70 21.27 27.34
CA ARG A 413 6.37 21.86 26.18
C ARG A 413 7.87 21.63 26.19
N ALA A 414 8.53 21.85 27.33
CA ALA A 414 9.98 21.63 27.47
C ALA A 414 10.37 20.16 27.31
N ALA A 415 9.56 19.23 27.82
CA ALA A 415 9.77 17.80 27.61
C ALA A 415 9.59 17.40 26.13
N LEU A 416 8.53 17.90 25.48
CA LEU A 416 8.21 17.61 24.08
C LEU A 416 9.21 18.23 23.08
N SER A 417 9.83 19.35 23.45
CA SER A 417 10.86 20.01 22.63
C SER A 417 12.27 19.48 22.88
N SER A 418 12.44 18.54 23.80
CA SER A 418 13.74 17.95 24.13
C SER A 418 14.35 17.23 22.92
N PRO A 419 15.61 17.54 22.54
CA PRO A 419 16.32 16.84 21.48
C PRO A 419 16.39 15.32 21.72
N SER A 420 16.51 14.89 22.97
CA SER A 420 16.58 13.47 23.35
C SER A 420 15.28 12.73 23.06
N LEU A 421 14.13 13.36 23.28
CA LEU A 421 12.83 12.77 22.92
C LEU A 421 12.70 12.64 21.40
N GLY A 422 13.12 13.66 20.65
CA GLY A 422 13.13 13.62 19.20
C GLY A 422 14.01 12.50 18.63
N LEU A 423 15.19 12.30 19.21
CA LEU A 423 16.08 11.20 18.85
C LEU A 423 15.49 9.84 19.23
N GLY A 424 14.95 9.70 20.45
CA GLY A 424 14.31 8.46 20.90
C GLY A 424 13.11 8.06 20.02
N ALA A 425 12.24 9.02 19.68
CA ALA A 425 11.13 8.80 18.77
C ALA A 425 11.60 8.38 17.37
N LEU A 426 12.69 8.95 16.88
CA LEU A 426 13.27 8.58 15.60
C LEU A 426 13.87 7.17 15.61
N VAL A 427 14.59 6.79 16.66
CA VAL A 427 15.11 5.43 16.86
C VAL A 427 13.96 4.43 16.90
N ALA A 428 12.92 4.71 17.68
CA ALA A 428 11.72 3.87 17.77
C ALA A 428 11.04 3.74 16.40
N ALA A 429 10.93 4.82 15.63
CA ALA A 429 10.38 4.78 14.27
C ALA A 429 11.22 3.89 13.34
N PHE A 430 12.55 4.01 13.38
CA PHE A 430 13.42 3.14 12.57
C PHE A 430 13.32 1.67 12.95
N LEU A 431 13.22 1.34 14.24
CA LEU A 431 13.02 -0.04 14.71
C LEU A 431 11.66 -0.58 14.25
N LEU A 432 10.60 0.22 14.38
CA LEU A 432 9.27 -0.16 13.91
C LEU A 432 9.26 -0.42 12.39
N LEU A 433 9.86 0.47 11.60
CA LEU A 433 9.96 0.33 10.15
C LEU A 433 10.78 -0.90 9.75
N ALA A 434 11.85 -1.22 10.49
CA ALA A 434 12.66 -2.41 10.29
C ALA A 434 11.83 -3.68 10.52
N SER A 435 11.18 -3.79 11.68
CA SER A 435 10.36 -4.93 12.07
C SER A 435 9.19 -5.14 11.13
N ALA A 436 8.45 -4.07 10.82
CA ALA A 436 7.31 -4.12 9.92
C ALA A 436 7.75 -4.50 8.50
N GLY A 437 8.80 -3.88 7.97
CA GLY A 437 9.31 -4.23 6.64
C GLY A 437 9.79 -5.69 6.56
N SER A 438 10.39 -6.23 7.63
CA SER A 438 10.79 -7.64 7.70
C SER A 438 9.59 -8.56 7.65
N SER A 439 8.57 -8.28 8.47
CA SER A 439 7.38 -9.11 8.59
C SER A 439 6.56 -9.10 7.30
N ILE A 440 6.42 -7.94 6.68
CA ILE A 440 5.77 -7.80 5.37
C ILE A 440 6.57 -8.54 4.31
N GLY A 441 7.89 -8.37 4.27
CA GLY A 441 8.76 -9.07 3.32
C GLY A 441 8.67 -10.60 3.45
N ASP A 442 8.65 -11.13 4.68
CA ASP A 442 8.49 -12.56 4.96
C ASP A 442 7.16 -13.12 4.45
N ARG A 443 6.09 -12.33 4.49
CA ARG A 443 4.75 -12.72 4.00
C ARG A 443 4.74 -13.08 2.51
N TYR A 444 5.68 -12.55 1.73
CA TYR A 444 5.82 -12.80 0.29
C TYR A 444 6.95 -13.78 -0.04
N MET A 445 7.64 -14.33 0.95
CA MET A 445 8.64 -15.39 0.70
C MET A 445 7.94 -16.66 0.21
N PRO A 446 8.55 -17.44 -0.71
CA PRO A 446 7.93 -18.64 -1.26
C PRO A 446 7.40 -19.61 -0.19
N ARG A 447 6.09 -19.89 -0.27
CA ARG A 447 5.34 -20.84 0.58
C ARG A 447 4.20 -21.48 -0.21
N VAL A 448 3.64 -22.56 0.32
CA VAL A 448 2.52 -23.31 -0.29
C VAL A 448 1.28 -23.36 0.61
N ASP A 449 1.29 -22.60 1.69
CA ASP A 449 0.10 -22.32 2.48
C ASP A 449 -0.80 -21.28 1.81
N ASN A 450 -1.93 -21.01 2.44
CA ASN A 450 -2.88 -19.97 2.07
C ASN A 450 -2.38 -18.55 2.43
N SER A 451 -1.10 -18.28 2.17
CA SER A 451 -0.45 -16.98 2.39
C SER A 451 -0.06 -16.32 1.06
N LEU A 452 0.43 -15.08 1.12
CA LEU A 452 0.93 -14.38 -0.08
C LEU A 452 2.24 -14.98 -0.63
N GLY A 453 2.87 -15.89 0.12
CA GLY A 453 4.04 -16.62 -0.33
C GLY A 453 3.78 -17.46 -1.57
N ILE A 454 2.52 -17.87 -1.79
CA ILE A 454 2.10 -18.60 -3.00
C ILE A 454 2.39 -17.81 -4.28
N LEU A 455 2.36 -16.47 -4.23
CA LEU A 455 2.63 -15.62 -5.39
C LEU A 455 4.09 -15.75 -5.85
N ALA A 456 5.02 -15.77 -4.89
CA ALA A 456 6.43 -16.02 -5.19
C ALA A 456 6.66 -17.48 -5.61
N THR A 457 6.02 -18.45 -4.96
CA THR A 457 6.11 -19.87 -5.33
C THR A 457 5.65 -20.12 -6.78
N ALA A 458 4.52 -19.53 -7.19
CA ALA A 458 4.04 -19.59 -8.56
C ALA A 458 5.09 -19.10 -9.56
N SER A 459 5.86 -18.07 -9.19
CA SER A 459 6.92 -17.48 -10.01
C SER A 459 8.13 -18.41 -10.18
N HIS A 460 8.38 -19.29 -9.21
CA HIS A 460 9.43 -20.31 -9.27
C HIS A 460 8.99 -21.61 -9.94
N LEU A 461 7.68 -21.87 -9.99
CA LEU A 461 7.09 -23.01 -10.68
C LEU A 461 6.74 -22.72 -12.14
N SER A 462 6.94 -21.49 -12.61
CA SER A 462 6.64 -21.10 -13.99
C SER A 462 7.86 -21.26 -14.89
N VAL A 463 7.66 -21.86 -16.07
CA VAL A 463 8.67 -21.91 -17.14
C VAL A 463 9.09 -20.48 -17.51
N GLN A 464 10.39 -20.24 -17.65
CA GLN A 464 10.92 -18.95 -18.07
C GLN A 464 10.68 -18.72 -19.57
N PRO A 465 10.74 -17.48 -20.07
CA PRO A 465 10.56 -17.18 -21.49
C PRO A 465 11.51 -17.94 -22.43
N ASP A 466 12.69 -18.32 -21.94
CA ASP A 466 13.68 -19.11 -22.68
C ASP A 466 13.40 -20.64 -22.66
N GLY A 467 12.28 -21.06 -22.07
CA GLY A 467 11.87 -22.46 -21.93
C GLY A 467 12.52 -23.19 -20.76
N THR A 468 13.41 -22.54 -20.00
CA THR A 468 14.09 -23.17 -18.86
C THR A 468 13.29 -23.07 -17.56
N CYS A 469 13.62 -23.90 -16.58
CA CYS A 469 13.10 -23.72 -15.22
C CYS A 469 13.91 -22.67 -14.44
N PRO A 470 13.27 -21.92 -13.53
CA PRO A 470 13.97 -21.02 -12.61
C PRO A 470 15.11 -21.71 -11.87
N ALA A 471 16.18 -20.96 -11.58
CA ALA A 471 17.46 -21.49 -11.12
C ALA A 471 17.36 -22.41 -9.88
N TYR A 472 16.47 -22.08 -8.95
CA TYR A 472 16.29 -22.85 -7.71
C TYR A 472 15.18 -23.91 -7.78
N ASN A 473 14.41 -23.99 -8.87
CA ASN A 473 13.25 -24.91 -8.96
C ASN A 473 13.63 -26.37 -8.68
N HIS A 474 14.82 -26.80 -9.09
CA HIS A 474 15.32 -28.16 -8.87
C HIS A 474 15.26 -28.59 -7.39
N THR A 475 15.34 -27.65 -6.44
CA THR A 475 15.24 -27.96 -5.00
C THR A 475 13.84 -28.37 -4.56
N LEU A 476 12.82 -28.17 -5.39
CA LEU A 476 11.45 -28.62 -5.11
C LEU A 476 11.16 -30.03 -5.63
N GLY A 477 11.97 -30.54 -6.57
CA GLY A 477 11.73 -31.85 -7.20
C GLY A 477 10.42 -31.96 -8.01
N LYS A 478 9.78 -30.84 -8.34
CA LYS A 478 8.49 -30.80 -9.08
C LYS A 478 8.61 -30.31 -10.52
N GLY A 479 9.73 -29.72 -10.92
CA GLY A 479 9.88 -29.07 -12.23
C GLY A 479 9.09 -27.76 -12.34
N CYS A 480 9.08 -27.18 -13.53
CA CYS A 480 8.36 -25.96 -13.86
C CYS A 480 7.33 -26.21 -14.95
N TYR A 481 6.32 -25.34 -15.03
CA TYR A 481 5.14 -25.52 -15.85
C TYR A 481 4.80 -24.26 -16.65
N THR A 482 4.29 -24.44 -17.85
CA THR A 482 3.70 -23.34 -18.63
C THR A 482 2.33 -22.95 -18.07
N LYS A 483 1.86 -21.73 -18.38
CA LYS A 483 0.51 -21.26 -18.01
C LYS A 483 -0.53 -22.28 -18.46
N ASN A 484 -1.50 -22.57 -17.59
CA ASN A 484 -2.58 -23.54 -17.80
C ASN A 484 -2.16 -25.03 -17.92
N HIS A 485 -0.90 -25.37 -17.65
CA HIS A 485 -0.50 -26.77 -17.67
C HIS A 485 -1.21 -27.55 -16.53
N PRO A 486 -1.91 -28.67 -16.81
CA PRO A 486 -2.72 -29.37 -15.80
C PRO A 486 -1.94 -29.80 -14.55
N ARG A 487 -0.66 -30.12 -14.70
CA ARG A 487 0.21 -30.50 -13.58
C ARG A 487 0.60 -29.36 -12.64
N TYR A 488 0.42 -28.10 -13.02
CA TYR A 488 0.76 -26.97 -12.15
C TYR A 488 -0.03 -27.02 -10.83
N HIS A 489 -1.36 -27.19 -10.91
CA HIS A 489 -2.21 -27.28 -9.72
C HIS A 489 -1.92 -28.53 -8.89
N LEU A 490 -1.65 -29.66 -9.55
CA LEU A 490 -1.25 -30.89 -8.86
C LEU A 490 0.07 -30.71 -8.11
N ALA A 491 1.07 -30.07 -8.72
CA ALA A 491 2.35 -29.80 -8.08
C ALA A 491 2.21 -28.92 -6.83
N LEU A 492 1.34 -27.90 -6.89
CA LEU A 492 1.05 -27.07 -5.70
C LEU A 492 0.39 -27.87 -4.58
N LEU A 493 -0.59 -28.72 -4.90
CA LEU A 493 -1.25 -29.59 -3.93
C LEU A 493 -0.27 -30.60 -3.32
N GLU A 494 0.57 -31.23 -4.14
CA GLU A 494 1.59 -32.16 -3.68
C GLU A 494 2.62 -31.49 -2.76
N LEU A 495 3.01 -30.24 -3.05
CA LEU A 495 3.91 -29.48 -2.19
C LEU A 495 3.23 -29.11 -0.86
N ALA A 496 1.96 -28.72 -0.88
CA ALA A 496 1.19 -28.44 0.32
C ALA A 496 1.04 -29.69 1.20
N GLU A 497 0.66 -30.82 0.61
CA GLU A 497 0.53 -32.10 1.32
C GLU A 497 1.88 -32.57 1.90
N LEU A 498 2.97 -32.42 1.15
CA LEU A 498 4.31 -32.74 1.63
C LEU A 498 4.73 -31.83 2.80
N SER A 499 4.41 -30.55 2.73
CA SER A 499 4.64 -29.58 3.80
C SER A 499 3.91 -29.98 5.09
N ASP A 500 2.63 -30.36 4.97
CA ASP A 500 1.82 -30.81 6.09
C ASP A 500 2.38 -32.10 6.71
N LYS A 501 2.77 -33.09 5.88
CA LYS A 501 3.39 -34.34 6.36
C LYS A 501 4.71 -34.09 7.10
N LEU A 502 5.57 -33.22 6.58
CA LEU A 502 6.83 -32.85 7.24
C LEU A 502 6.59 -32.09 8.55
N SER A 503 5.50 -31.33 8.64
CA SER A 503 5.15 -30.62 9.87
C SER A 503 4.73 -31.54 11.01
N VAL A 504 4.01 -32.62 10.70
CA VAL A 504 3.65 -33.66 11.68
C VAL A 504 4.90 -34.33 12.25
N ASN A 505 5.92 -34.54 11.41
CA ASN A 505 7.20 -35.11 11.81
C ASN A 505 8.16 -34.10 12.47
N ARG A 506 7.69 -32.87 12.78
CA ARG A 506 8.45 -31.76 13.39
C ARG A 506 9.70 -31.32 12.61
N THR A 507 9.81 -31.67 11.33
CA THR A 507 10.95 -31.24 10.51
C THR A 507 10.74 -29.86 9.90
N ASN A 508 9.49 -29.48 9.60
CA ASN A 508 9.10 -28.17 9.04
C ASN A 508 7.89 -27.56 9.78
N LYS A 509 7.58 -26.27 9.56
CA LYS A 509 6.25 -25.75 9.90
C LYS A 509 5.26 -25.98 8.75
N PRO A 510 3.95 -26.11 9.03
CA PRO A 510 2.94 -26.20 7.98
C PRO A 510 3.05 -25.02 7.00
N GLY A 511 3.01 -25.29 5.70
CA GLY A 511 3.13 -24.29 4.63
C GLY A 511 4.55 -23.99 4.14
N GLU A 512 5.59 -24.38 4.89
CA GLU A 512 6.98 -24.22 4.48
C GLU A 512 7.35 -25.22 3.39
N LEU A 513 8.14 -24.77 2.41
CA LEU A 513 8.60 -25.64 1.32
C LEU A 513 9.50 -26.76 1.86
N PRO A 514 9.51 -27.94 1.21
CA PRO A 514 10.35 -29.05 1.63
C PRO A 514 11.83 -28.68 1.60
N HIS A 515 12.55 -29.02 2.66
CA HIS A 515 14.01 -28.90 2.70
C HIS A 515 14.63 -30.24 2.34
N HIS A 516 15.36 -30.30 1.23
CA HIS A 516 16.31 -31.38 1.00
C HIS A 516 17.58 -31.06 1.79
N ARG A 517 17.82 -31.79 2.89
CA ARG A 517 19.17 -31.87 3.44
C ARG A 517 20.00 -32.64 2.42
N THR A 518 21.02 -32.01 1.86
CA THR A 518 22.12 -32.74 1.25
C THR A 518 22.76 -33.59 2.34
N GLU A 519 22.71 -34.90 2.20
CA GLU A 519 23.48 -35.83 3.04
C GLU A 519 24.97 -35.46 2.88
N GLY A 520 25.53 -34.73 3.86
CA GLY A 520 26.94 -34.31 3.79
C GLY A 520 27.37 -33.22 4.78
N ASP A 521 26.45 -32.36 5.26
CA ASP A 521 26.82 -31.25 6.17
C ASP A 521 26.59 -31.61 7.65
N GLY A 522 27.23 -32.70 8.11
CA GLY A 522 27.25 -33.15 9.50
C GLY A 522 28.59 -32.86 10.18
#